data_AF-A0ABD6FH01-F1
#
_entry.id   AF-A0ABD6FH01-F1
#
_cell.length_a   1.000
_cell.length_b   1.000
_cell.length_c   1.000
_cell.angle_alpha   90.00
_cell.angle_beta   90.00
_cell.angle_gamma   90.00
#
_symmetry.space_group_name_H-M   'P 1'
#
loop_
_entity.id
_entity.type
_entity.pdbx_description
1 polymer ?
#
loop_
_entity_poly.entity_id
_entity_poly.type
_entity_poly.pdbx_seq_one_letter_code
_entity_poly.pdbx_strand_id
1 'polypeptide(L)'
;MDVGELVAAAERLLGRRHGRLAAGELRAALCDLYEFWLSKAAAAAGVGDPGMPGGVALVAVGGLGRRELVPYSDLDLVLLHDGTTPRPVLDRMANALWYPLWDAKVGLDHAVRTGDEALSVARSDLRTAMGLLEVRAIAGDEELAARLATAARQQWRRTARKRLPELADAVRQRWRRSGHLAQSAEPDLKHAGGGLRDIAVLEALAAAQLIDRLDDELRQVKRLLLDIRTELRLELRRNRDVLSAEQADKIAADMGFGDRFALLKQLYSGARAVRYALEVALRSATGGTRRLRRRPLAEGVVLHGDEVALARGANPAKDPALLLRVAAAAAHTGRPVAHGTLRTLADSAPELRQPWPADARSELIALLGAGEGLI
;
A
#
# COMPACT_ATOMS: atom_id res chain seq x y z
N MET A 1 9.28 15.74 -28.42
CA MET A 1 8.49 15.68 -27.18
C MET A 1 8.94 16.77 -26.25
N ASP A 2 8.40 17.96 -26.52
CA ASP A 2 8.32 19.02 -25.53
C ASP A 2 7.21 18.69 -24.51
N VAL A 3 6.98 19.58 -23.54
CA VAL A 3 5.97 19.35 -22.50
C VAL A 3 4.53 19.47 -23.02
N GLY A 4 4.29 20.21 -24.11
CA GLY A 4 2.97 20.29 -24.75
C GLY A 4 2.59 18.97 -25.40
N GLU A 5 3.54 18.33 -26.11
CA GLU A 5 3.38 17.00 -26.67
C GLU A 5 3.18 15.94 -25.59
N LEU A 6 3.83 16.07 -24.42
CA LEU A 6 3.60 15.21 -23.25
C LEU A 6 2.15 15.31 -22.77
N VAL A 7 1.65 16.52 -22.53
CA VAL A 7 0.27 16.73 -22.05
C VAL A 7 -0.74 16.20 -23.07
N ALA A 8 -0.53 16.49 -24.36
CA ALA A 8 -1.41 15.98 -25.42
C ALA A 8 -1.36 14.44 -25.53
N ALA A 9 -0.21 13.81 -25.31
CA ALA A 9 -0.11 12.35 -25.26
C ALA A 9 -0.81 11.78 -24.01
N ALA A 10 -0.64 12.39 -22.85
CA ALA A 10 -1.30 11.99 -21.62
C ALA A 10 -2.82 12.10 -21.76
N GLU A 11 -3.35 13.22 -22.26
CA GLU A 11 -4.78 13.41 -22.51
C GLU A 11 -5.34 12.40 -23.53
N ARG A 12 -4.55 11.96 -24.52
CA ARG A 12 -4.96 10.88 -25.43
C ARG A 12 -5.05 9.53 -24.73
N LEU A 13 -4.12 9.21 -23.82
CA LEU A 13 -4.18 7.98 -23.01
C LEU A 13 -5.35 7.99 -22.02
N LEU A 14 -5.61 9.15 -21.40
CA LEU A 14 -6.73 9.34 -20.47
C LEU A 14 -8.09 9.43 -21.19
N GLY A 15 -8.07 9.78 -22.48
CA GLY A 15 -9.24 9.85 -23.34
C GLY A 15 -9.69 8.47 -23.80
N ARG A 16 -10.96 8.12 -23.55
CA ARG A 16 -11.59 6.84 -23.97
C ARG A 16 -11.80 6.69 -25.50
N ARG A 17 -11.11 7.49 -26.34
CA ARG A 17 -11.41 7.65 -27.78
C ARG A 17 -10.80 6.57 -28.69
N HIS A 18 -9.79 5.81 -28.26
CA HIS A 18 -9.05 4.87 -29.13
C HIS A 18 -9.08 3.41 -28.64
N GLY A 19 -10.18 2.99 -28.03
CA GLY A 19 -10.29 1.69 -27.38
C GLY A 19 -9.88 1.74 -25.91
N ARG A 20 -10.43 0.84 -25.10
CA ARG A 20 -10.22 0.83 -23.65
C ARG A 20 -8.98 0.00 -23.31
N LEU A 21 -7.87 0.65 -22.97
CA LEU A 21 -6.78 -0.02 -22.27
C LEU A 21 -7.31 -0.52 -20.92
N ALA A 22 -6.94 -1.73 -20.52
CA ALA A 22 -7.20 -2.17 -19.17
C ALA A 22 -6.46 -1.25 -18.18
N ALA A 23 -6.98 -1.09 -16.97
CA ALA A 23 -6.43 -0.17 -15.97
C ALA A 23 -4.92 -0.36 -15.75
N GLY A 24 -4.44 -1.61 -15.69
CA GLY A 24 -3.01 -1.92 -15.58
C GLY A 24 -2.17 -1.48 -16.77
N GLU A 25 -2.67 -1.67 -17.99
CA GLU A 25 -1.99 -1.28 -19.23
C GLU A 25 -1.91 0.25 -19.35
N LEU A 26 -2.99 0.95 -18.96
CA LEU A 26 -2.99 2.41 -18.91
C LEU A 26 -1.94 2.94 -17.94
N ARG A 27 -1.83 2.36 -16.74
CA ARG A 27 -0.80 2.76 -15.77
C ARG A 27 0.60 2.55 -16.34
N ALA A 28 0.85 1.42 -17.01
CA ALA A 28 2.13 1.14 -17.66
C ALA A 28 2.45 2.19 -18.75
N ALA A 29 1.48 2.47 -19.63
CA ALA A 29 1.63 3.47 -20.69
C ALA A 29 1.88 4.89 -20.15
N LEU A 30 1.20 5.26 -19.05
CA LEU A 30 1.44 6.55 -18.37
C LEU A 30 2.86 6.61 -17.79
N CYS A 31 3.32 5.55 -17.13
CA CYS A 31 4.69 5.50 -16.60
C CYS A 31 5.70 5.65 -17.74
N ASP A 32 5.55 4.88 -18.82
CA ASP A 32 6.47 4.93 -19.97
C ASP A 32 6.49 6.31 -20.63
N LEU A 33 5.33 6.96 -20.77
CA LEU A 33 5.22 8.30 -21.31
C LEU A 33 5.97 9.34 -20.46
N TYR A 34 5.72 9.36 -19.14
CA TYR A 34 6.38 10.31 -18.25
C TYR A 34 7.88 10.03 -18.14
N GLU A 35 8.28 8.76 -18.04
CA GLU A 35 9.70 8.37 -17.99
C GLU A 35 10.43 8.81 -19.25
N PHE A 36 9.85 8.55 -20.43
CA PHE A 36 10.44 8.96 -21.70
C PHE A 36 10.66 10.48 -21.77
N TRP A 37 9.64 11.26 -21.37
CA TRP A 37 9.77 12.71 -21.34
C TRP A 37 10.82 13.17 -20.31
N LEU A 38 10.80 12.61 -19.11
CA LEU A 38 11.74 12.95 -18.03
C LEU A 38 13.18 12.63 -18.41
N SER A 39 13.46 11.49 -19.03
CA SER A 39 14.80 11.14 -19.49
C SER A 39 15.30 12.12 -20.56
N LYS A 40 14.44 12.55 -21.49
CA LYS A 40 14.80 13.57 -22.49
C LYS A 40 15.03 14.94 -21.87
N ALA A 41 14.15 15.37 -20.98
CA ALA A 41 14.26 16.65 -20.28
C ALA A 41 15.53 16.70 -19.43
N ALA A 42 15.85 15.60 -18.73
CA ALA A 42 17.07 15.46 -17.95
C ALA A 42 18.33 15.56 -18.82
N ALA A 43 18.37 14.85 -19.95
CA ALA A 43 19.49 14.96 -20.88
C ALA A 43 19.66 16.39 -21.42
N ALA A 44 18.56 17.05 -21.80
CA ALA A 44 18.59 18.45 -22.26
C ALA A 44 19.03 19.44 -21.17
N ALA A 45 18.76 19.14 -19.90
CA ALA A 45 19.22 19.90 -18.75
C ALA A 45 20.69 19.63 -18.38
N GLY A 46 21.35 18.64 -19.01
CA GLY A 46 22.73 18.24 -18.72
C GLY A 46 22.88 17.23 -17.59
N VAL A 47 21.79 16.57 -17.16
CA VAL A 47 21.85 15.48 -16.17
C VAL A 47 22.50 14.25 -16.80
N GLY A 48 23.63 13.81 -16.24
CA GLY A 48 24.42 12.70 -16.77
C GLY A 48 25.39 13.07 -17.89
N ASP A 49 25.57 14.35 -18.19
CA ASP A 49 26.58 14.81 -19.15
C ASP A 49 27.99 14.58 -18.59
N PRO A 50 28.85 13.75 -19.22
CA PRO A 50 30.22 13.52 -18.76
C PRO A 50 31.10 14.78 -18.77
N GLY A 51 30.72 15.80 -19.54
CA GLY A 51 31.39 17.10 -19.57
C GLY A 51 31.03 18.03 -18.41
N MET A 52 30.01 17.67 -17.60
CA MET A 52 29.58 18.46 -16.45
C MET A 52 30.30 18.02 -15.16
N PRO A 53 30.67 18.96 -14.27
CA PRO A 53 31.34 18.63 -13.02
C PRO A 53 30.40 17.93 -12.03
N GLY A 54 30.80 16.74 -11.59
CA GLY A 54 30.12 15.97 -10.54
C GLY A 54 29.03 15.02 -11.04
N GLY A 55 28.63 14.08 -10.18
CA GLY A 55 27.56 13.12 -10.43
C GLY A 55 26.18 13.70 -10.07
N VAL A 56 25.28 13.73 -11.06
CA VAL A 56 23.87 14.11 -10.89
C VAL A 56 22.97 13.03 -11.49
N ALA A 57 21.89 12.69 -10.78
CA ALA A 57 20.89 11.74 -11.23
C ALA A 57 19.47 12.26 -10.98
N LEU A 58 18.57 12.04 -11.94
CA LEU A 58 17.14 12.20 -11.74
C LEU A 58 16.57 10.85 -11.29
N VAL A 59 15.97 10.81 -10.11
CA VAL A 59 15.34 9.60 -9.57
C VAL A 59 13.86 9.83 -9.31
N ALA A 60 13.06 8.80 -9.57
CA ALA A 60 11.66 8.76 -9.17
C ALA A 60 11.51 7.98 -7.86
N VAL A 61 10.57 8.43 -7.03
CA VAL A 61 10.11 7.71 -5.84
C VAL A 61 8.59 7.54 -5.92
N GLY A 62 7.97 7.02 -4.87
CA GLY A 62 6.50 7.02 -4.79
C GLY A 62 5.84 6.20 -5.90
N GLY A 63 4.79 6.75 -6.52
CA GLY A 63 3.99 6.04 -7.54
C GLY A 63 4.77 5.73 -8.81
N LEU A 64 5.55 6.70 -9.31
CA LEU A 64 6.38 6.52 -10.49
C LEU A 64 7.58 5.60 -10.21
N GLY A 65 8.18 5.70 -9.01
CA GLY A 65 9.25 4.78 -8.58
C GLY A 65 8.83 3.31 -8.64
N ARG A 66 7.61 3.00 -8.18
CA ARG A 66 7.01 1.64 -8.24
C ARG A 66 6.42 1.26 -9.60
N ARG A 67 6.38 2.18 -10.58
CA ARG A 67 5.62 2.03 -11.84
C ARG A 67 4.14 1.70 -11.61
N GLU A 68 3.54 2.34 -10.60
CA GLU A 68 2.14 2.22 -10.19
C GLU A 68 1.40 3.56 -10.32
N LEU A 69 1.82 4.41 -11.26
CA LEU A 69 1.23 5.73 -11.45
C LEU A 69 -0.22 5.59 -11.91
N VAL A 70 -1.16 6.16 -11.14
CA VAL A 70 -2.57 6.27 -11.53
C VAL A 70 -2.83 7.65 -12.15
N PRO A 71 -3.87 7.83 -12.98
CA PRO A 71 -4.25 9.11 -13.56
C PRO A 71 -4.26 10.27 -12.54
N TYR A 72 -3.88 11.47 -12.99
CA TYR A 72 -3.88 12.68 -12.15
C TYR A 72 -3.10 12.53 -10.83
N SER A 73 -2.08 11.66 -10.79
CA SER A 73 -1.15 11.59 -9.67
C SER A 73 -0.04 12.61 -9.83
N ASP A 74 0.47 13.09 -8.71
CA ASP A 74 1.71 13.86 -8.69
C ASP A 74 2.89 12.94 -9.02
N LEU A 75 3.90 13.51 -9.68
CA LEU A 75 5.20 12.88 -9.90
C LEU A 75 6.07 13.19 -8.69
N ASP A 76 6.54 12.17 -7.97
CA ASP A 76 7.49 12.34 -6.86
C ASP A 76 8.93 12.17 -7.39
N LEU A 77 9.66 13.27 -7.55
CA LEU A 77 10.98 13.31 -8.21
C LEU A 77 12.08 13.86 -7.30
N VAL A 78 13.30 13.33 -7.40
CA VAL A 78 14.46 13.86 -6.70
C VAL A 78 15.61 14.07 -7.69
N LEU A 79 16.12 15.30 -7.76
CA LEU A 79 17.39 15.59 -8.40
C LEU A 79 18.50 15.33 -7.38
N LEU A 80 19.11 14.16 -7.50
CA LEU A 80 20.16 13.66 -6.63
C LEU A 80 21.52 14.15 -7.13
N HIS A 81 22.37 14.63 -6.23
CA HIS A 81 23.75 15.02 -6.57
C HIS A 81 24.76 14.50 -5.55
N ASP A 82 26.02 14.38 -5.96
CA ASP A 82 27.12 13.89 -5.11
C ASP A 82 27.74 14.96 -4.18
N GLY A 83 27.30 16.21 -4.31
CA GLY A 83 27.78 17.37 -3.54
C GLY A 83 28.94 18.13 -4.19
N THR A 84 29.44 17.67 -5.33
CA THR A 84 30.56 18.31 -6.05
C THR A 84 30.07 19.27 -7.15
N THR A 85 28.86 19.06 -7.68
CA THR A 85 28.24 19.96 -8.66
C THR A 85 27.92 21.34 -8.04
N PRO A 86 28.39 22.46 -8.62
CA PRO A 86 28.12 23.79 -8.10
C PRO A 86 26.63 24.12 -8.02
N ARG A 87 26.21 24.80 -6.94
CA ARG A 87 24.81 25.14 -6.71
C ARG A 87 24.12 25.87 -7.87
N PRO A 88 24.74 26.87 -8.54
CA PRO A 88 24.12 27.52 -9.69
C PRO A 88 23.87 26.59 -10.89
N VAL A 89 24.64 25.51 -11.03
CA VAL A 89 24.43 24.49 -12.06
C VAL A 89 23.21 23.65 -11.70
N LEU A 90 23.14 23.18 -10.44
CA LEU A 90 22.00 22.41 -9.93
C LEU A 90 20.69 23.19 -10.03
N ASP A 91 20.69 24.47 -9.66
CA ASP A 91 19.48 25.31 -9.74
C ASP A 91 19.00 25.47 -11.19
N ARG A 92 19.93 25.62 -12.16
CA ARG A 92 19.57 25.65 -13.59
C ARG A 92 18.99 24.31 -14.06
N MET A 93 19.60 23.19 -13.69
CA MET A 93 19.11 21.84 -14.02
C MET A 93 17.71 21.61 -13.45
N ALA A 94 17.52 21.92 -12.17
CA ALA A 94 16.25 21.82 -11.47
C ALA A 94 15.17 22.67 -12.17
N ASN A 95 15.46 23.94 -12.45
CA ASN A 95 14.53 24.82 -13.13
C ASN A 95 14.14 24.31 -14.52
N ALA A 96 15.10 23.79 -15.29
CA ALA A 96 14.84 23.21 -16.61
C ALA A 96 13.95 21.96 -16.57
N LEU A 97 13.92 21.24 -15.44
CA LEU A 97 13.07 20.07 -15.22
C LEU A 97 11.68 20.44 -14.67
N TRP A 98 11.63 21.32 -13.67
CA TRP A 98 10.42 21.58 -12.89
C TRP A 98 9.46 22.58 -13.55
N TYR A 99 9.98 23.69 -14.10
CA TYR A 99 9.13 24.72 -14.69
C TYR A 99 8.23 24.20 -15.83
N PRO A 100 8.74 23.38 -16.77
CA PRO A 100 7.87 22.84 -17.82
C PRO A 100 6.68 22.05 -17.24
N LEU A 101 6.91 21.22 -16.21
CA LEU A 101 5.85 20.44 -15.57
C LEU A 101 4.84 21.33 -14.83
N TRP A 102 5.32 22.36 -14.12
CA TRP A 102 4.45 23.33 -13.44
C TRP A 102 3.59 24.13 -14.40
N ASP A 103 4.19 24.67 -15.47
CA ASP A 103 3.50 25.46 -16.49
C ASP A 103 2.44 24.61 -17.20
N ALA A 104 2.73 23.33 -17.41
CA ALA A 104 1.81 22.33 -17.93
C ALA A 104 0.77 21.83 -16.91
N LYS A 105 0.82 22.29 -15.65
CA LYS A 105 -0.02 21.84 -14.53
C LYS A 105 0.03 20.34 -14.26
N VAL A 106 1.15 19.69 -14.57
CA VAL A 106 1.42 18.32 -14.16
C VAL A 106 1.72 18.34 -12.66
N GLY A 107 1.07 17.45 -11.91
CA GLY A 107 1.31 17.32 -10.47
C GLY A 107 2.77 16.95 -10.20
N LEU A 108 3.45 17.67 -9.30
CA LEU A 108 4.88 17.49 -9.03
C LEU A 108 5.18 17.72 -7.54
N ASP A 109 5.73 16.71 -6.89
CA ASP A 109 6.42 16.79 -5.60
C ASP A 109 7.91 16.54 -5.88
N HIS A 110 8.79 17.47 -5.52
CA HIS A 110 10.18 17.41 -5.94
C HIS A 110 11.17 17.82 -4.84
N ALA A 111 12.40 17.34 -4.95
CA ALA A 111 13.50 17.77 -4.10
C ALA A 111 14.82 17.80 -4.87
N VAL A 112 15.75 18.67 -4.46
CA VAL A 112 17.15 18.66 -4.89
C VAL A 112 17.99 18.38 -3.66
N ARG A 113 18.68 17.23 -3.62
CA ARG A 113 19.37 16.75 -2.41
C ARG A 113 20.58 15.90 -2.73
N THR A 114 21.53 15.88 -1.81
CA THR A 114 22.52 14.80 -1.70
C THR A 114 21.88 13.52 -1.14
N GLY A 115 22.59 12.40 -1.30
CA GLY A 115 22.19 11.15 -0.65
C GLY A 115 22.09 11.28 0.87
N ASP A 116 23.04 11.97 1.49
CA ASP A 116 23.07 12.17 2.95
C ASP A 116 21.93 13.05 3.44
N GLU A 117 21.57 14.11 2.72
CA GLU A 117 20.41 14.94 3.04
C GLU A 117 19.10 14.15 2.92
N ALA A 118 18.94 13.34 1.86
CA ALA A 118 17.77 12.49 1.69
C ALA A 118 17.64 11.48 2.85
N LEU A 119 18.75 10.83 3.23
CA LEU A 119 18.79 9.90 4.35
C LEU A 119 18.54 10.59 5.69
N SER A 120 19.05 11.81 5.88
CA SER A 120 18.84 12.62 7.08
C SER A 120 17.36 12.92 7.29
N VAL A 121 16.67 13.41 6.25
CA VAL A 121 15.21 13.66 6.32
C VAL A 121 14.43 12.38 6.60
N ALA A 122 14.83 11.25 5.99
CA ALA A 122 14.21 9.95 6.24
C ALA A 122 14.35 9.44 7.69
N ARG A 123 15.30 9.95 8.48
CA ARG A 123 15.43 9.54 9.89
C ARG A 123 14.27 10.03 10.75
N SER A 124 13.75 11.22 10.45
CA SER A 124 12.65 11.85 11.21
C SER A 124 11.30 11.73 10.51
N ASP A 125 11.24 11.57 9.19
CA ASP A 125 9.98 11.52 8.44
C ASP A 125 9.67 10.12 7.89
N LEU A 126 8.59 9.48 8.39
CA LEU A 126 8.16 8.15 7.93
C LEU A 126 7.76 8.14 6.44
N ARG A 127 7.16 9.23 5.94
CA ARG A 127 6.71 9.30 4.54
C ARG A 127 7.91 9.24 3.60
N THR A 128 8.94 10.04 3.86
CA THR A 128 10.21 10.08 3.12
C THR A 128 10.94 8.76 3.27
N ALA A 129 11.03 8.20 4.48
CA ALA A 129 11.67 6.91 4.71
C ALA A 129 11.09 5.79 3.85
N MET A 130 9.76 5.66 3.81
CA MET A 130 9.09 4.68 2.96
C MET A 130 9.21 5.02 1.48
N GLY A 131 9.16 6.30 1.10
CA GLY A 131 9.34 6.74 -0.29
C GLY A 131 10.71 6.35 -0.86
N LEU A 132 11.77 6.46 -0.05
CA LEU A 132 13.13 6.10 -0.46
C LEU A 132 13.36 4.59 -0.62
N LEU A 133 12.44 3.73 -0.17
CA LEU A 133 12.52 2.28 -0.44
C LEU A 133 12.27 1.97 -1.93
N GLU A 134 11.60 2.90 -2.62
CA GLU A 134 11.12 2.79 -4.00
C GLU A 134 11.90 3.68 -4.97
N VAL A 135 13.15 4.02 -4.62
CA VAL A 135 14.05 4.80 -5.49
C VAL A 135 14.29 4.03 -6.79
N ARG A 136 14.07 4.72 -7.91
CA ARG A 136 14.38 4.24 -9.25
C ARG A 136 15.04 5.34 -10.07
N ALA A 137 16.15 5.02 -10.72
CA ALA A 137 16.83 5.93 -11.63
C ALA A 137 15.98 6.17 -12.89
N ILE A 138 15.94 7.43 -13.35
CA ILE A 138 15.28 7.85 -14.60
C ILE A 138 16.31 8.34 -15.62
N ALA A 139 17.32 9.08 -15.16
CA ALA A 139 18.43 9.56 -15.97
C ALA A 139 19.64 9.96 -15.09
N GLY A 140 20.82 10.06 -15.69
CA GLY A 140 22.04 10.52 -15.02
C GLY A 140 22.86 9.39 -14.38
N ASP A 141 23.55 9.72 -13.29
CA ASP A 141 24.42 8.78 -12.57
C ASP A 141 23.63 7.65 -11.87
N GLU A 142 23.53 6.51 -12.54
CA GLU A 142 22.83 5.33 -12.02
C GLU A 142 23.49 4.75 -10.76
N GLU A 143 24.81 4.88 -10.62
CA GLU A 143 25.53 4.40 -9.44
C GLU A 143 25.16 5.24 -8.21
N LEU A 144 25.07 6.56 -8.37
CA LEU A 144 24.60 7.46 -7.32
C LEU A 144 23.19 7.11 -6.85
N ALA A 145 22.27 6.85 -7.79
CA ALA A 145 20.91 6.40 -7.47
C ALA A 145 20.90 5.04 -6.75
N ALA A 146 21.70 4.07 -7.21
CA ALA A 146 21.82 2.75 -6.60
C ALA A 146 22.41 2.80 -5.18
N ARG A 147 23.38 3.68 -4.94
CA ARG A 147 23.95 3.96 -3.61
C ARG A 147 22.89 4.49 -2.66
N LEU A 148 22.10 5.48 -3.08
CA LEU A 148 20.97 6.00 -2.27
C LEU A 148 19.95 4.90 -1.96
N ALA A 149 19.51 4.14 -2.95
CA ALA A 149 18.52 3.07 -2.76
C ALA A 149 19.02 2.00 -1.77
N THR A 150 20.30 1.63 -1.87
CA THR A 150 20.94 0.68 -0.95
C THR A 150 21.03 1.25 0.47
N ALA A 151 21.53 2.48 0.61
CA ALA A 151 21.67 3.14 1.90
C ALA A 151 20.32 3.36 2.59
N ALA A 152 19.27 3.72 1.85
CA ALA A 152 17.92 3.90 2.37
C ALA A 152 17.34 2.59 2.92
N ARG A 153 17.47 1.47 2.17
CA ARG A 153 17.03 0.15 2.64
C ARG A 153 17.80 -0.31 3.87
N GLN A 154 19.11 -0.08 3.91
CA GLN A 154 19.93 -0.40 5.08
C GLN A 154 19.54 0.44 6.30
N GLN A 155 19.36 1.76 6.13
CA GLN A 155 18.92 2.65 7.21
C GLN A 155 17.56 2.20 7.74
N TRP A 156 16.61 1.92 6.85
CA TRP A 156 15.28 1.45 7.24
C TRP A 156 15.34 0.12 8.00
N ARG A 157 16.10 -0.88 7.52
CA ARG A 157 16.29 -2.15 8.26
C ARG A 157 16.83 -1.95 9.67
N ARG A 158 17.76 -1.01 9.87
CA ARG A 158 18.34 -0.72 11.20
C ARG A 158 17.36 0.02 12.12
N THR A 159 16.48 0.86 11.59
CA THR A 159 15.65 1.78 12.39
C THR A 159 14.19 1.39 12.49
N ALA A 160 13.64 0.62 11.53
CA ALA A 160 12.22 0.29 11.43
C ALA A 160 11.66 -0.28 12.72
N ARG A 161 12.37 -1.23 13.36
CA ARG A 161 11.93 -1.83 14.62
C ARG A 161 11.77 -0.81 15.74
N LYS A 162 12.69 0.15 15.85
CA LYS A 162 12.62 1.22 16.85
C LYS A 162 11.51 2.23 16.54
N ARG A 163 11.17 2.39 15.26
CA ARG A 163 10.10 3.30 14.78
C ARG A 163 8.72 2.64 14.68
N LEU A 164 8.57 1.37 15.04
CA LEU A 164 7.28 0.68 15.03
C LEU A 164 6.18 1.39 15.83
N PRO A 165 6.43 1.92 17.05
CA PRO A 165 5.39 2.64 17.78
C PRO A 165 4.88 3.87 17.02
N GLU A 166 5.82 4.65 16.47
CA GLU A 166 5.51 5.83 15.65
C GLU A 166 4.72 5.45 14.38
N LEU A 167 5.14 4.37 13.71
CA LEU A 167 4.46 3.85 12.53
C LEU A 167 3.04 3.38 12.84
N ALA A 168 2.86 2.67 13.95
CA ALA A 168 1.55 2.21 14.42
C ALA A 168 0.63 3.40 14.75
N ASP A 169 1.15 4.44 15.41
CA ASP A 169 0.39 5.64 15.71
C ASP A 169 0.01 6.42 14.46
N ALA A 170 0.92 6.53 13.49
CA ALA A 170 0.64 7.16 12.19
C ALA A 170 -0.46 6.39 11.42
N VAL A 171 -0.46 5.05 11.46
CA VAL A 171 -1.52 4.21 10.89
C VAL A 171 -2.85 4.46 11.60
N ARG A 172 -2.90 4.40 12.93
CA ARG A 172 -4.13 4.65 13.71
C ARG A 172 -4.69 6.05 13.49
N GLN A 173 -3.84 7.07 13.46
CA GLN A 173 -4.25 8.44 13.16
C GLN A 173 -4.86 8.55 11.76
N ARG A 174 -4.26 7.87 10.77
CA ARG A 174 -4.82 7.83 9.42
C ARG A 174 -6.19 7.17 9.40
N TRP A 175 -6.35 6.01 10.04
CA TRP A 175 -7.64 5.31 10.12
C TRP A 175 -8.71 6.15 10.83
N ARG A 176 -8.36 6.89 11.89
CA ARG A 176 -9.31 7.81 12.55
C ARG A 176 -9.83 8.91 11.62
N ARG A 177 -9.03 9.37 10.66
CA ARG A 177 -9.42 10.43 9.70
C ARG A 177 -10.19 9.87 8.51
N SER A 178 -9.77 8.72 7.98
CA SER A 178 -10.30 8.16 6.73
C SER A 178 -11.29 7.00 6.93
N GLY A 179 -11.49 6.55 8.16
CA GLY A 179 -12.27 5.37 8.49
C GLY A 179 -11.61 4.08 8.00
N HIS A 180 -12.44 3.06 7.84
CA HIS A 180 -12.06 1.75 7.34
C HIS A 180 -12.80 1.46 6.04
N LEU A 181 -12.06 0.95 5.06
CA LEU A 181 -12.55 0.77 3.70
C LEU A 181 -13.76 -0.17 3.65
N ALA A 182 -13.68 -1.31 4.35
CA ALA A 182 -14.75 -2.32 4.35
C ALA A 182 -15.98 -1.97 5.21
N GLN A 183 -15.96 -0.85 5.93
CA GLN A 183 -17.06 -0.37 6.78
C GLN A 183 -17.61 0.99 6.31
N SER A 184 -17.16 1.49 5.15
CA SER A 184 -17.61 2.77 4.61
C SER A 184 -18.54 2.56 3.41
N ALA A 185 -19.58 3.40 3.30
CA ALA A 185 -20.41 3.48 2.09
C ALA A 185 -19.68 4.22 0.95
N GLU A 186 -18.78 5.16 1.31
CA GLU A 186 -17.90 5.86 0.40
C GLU A 186 -16.44 5.62 0.80
N PRO A 187 -15.87 4.45 0.47
CA PRO A 187 -14.52 4.10 0.91
C PRO A 187 -13.43 4.98 0.28
N ASP A 188 -12.46 5.42 1.09
CA ASP A 188 -11.19 5.96 0.62
C ASP A 188 -10.22 4.81 0.29
N LEU A 189 -9.92 4.62 -1.00
CA LEU A 189 -9.12 3.51 -1.52
C LEU A 189 -7.64 3.60 -1.14
N LYS A 190 -7.17 4.79 -0.74
CA LYS A 190 -5.76 5.07 -0.48
C LYS A 190 -5.47 5.11 1.02
N HIS A 191 -6.25 5.87 1.77
CA HIS A 191 -5.94 6.21 3.15
C HIS A 191 -6.73 5.42 4.20
N ALA A 192 -7.92 4.92 3.88
CA ALA A 192 -8.71 4.16 4.85
C ALA A 192 -8.01 2.85 5.26
N GLY A 193 -8.39 2.30 6.42
CA GLY A 193 -7.91 0.99 6.85
C GLY A 193 -8.31 -0.11 5.86
N GLY A 194 -7.32 -0.90 5.44
CA GLY A 194 -7.41 -1.84 4.32
C GLY A 194 -7.05 -1.26 2.94
N GLY A 195 -6.72 0.03 2.85
CA GLY A 195 -6.38 0.71 1.60
C GLY A 195 -4.91 0.60 1.18
N LEU A 196 -4.55 1.24 0.06
CA LEU A 196 -3.21 1.16 -0.53
C LEU A 196 -2.08 1.61 0.42
N ARG A 197 -2.34 2.55 1.33
CA ARG A 197 -1.32 3.00 2.29
C ARG A 197 -1.07 1.98 3.40
N ASP A 198 -2.02 1.09 3.71
CA ASP A 198 -1.78 -0.05 4.61
C ASP A 198 -0.85 -1.07 3.92
N ILE A 199 -1.07 -1.34 2.63
CA ILE A 199 -0.20 -2.21 1.81
C ILE A 199 1.22 -1.65 1.74
N ALA A 200 1.38 -0.34 1.52
CA ALA A 200 2.70 0.29 1.52
C ALA A 200 3.43 0.14 2.87
N VAL A 201 2.70 0.12 3.99
CA VAL A 201 3.29 -0.15 5.31
C VAL A 201 3.73 -1.61 5.44
N LEU A 202 2.90 -2.56 4.98
CA LEU A 202 3.28 -3.97 4.93
C LEU A 202 4.54 -4.19 4.09
N GLU A 203 4.61 -3.58 2.90
CA GLU A 203 5.79 -3.64 2.03
C GLU A 203 7.04 -3.05 2.72
N ALA A 204 6.90 -1.94 3.44
CA ALA A 204 7.99 -1.36 4.22
C ALA A 204 8.43 -2.29 5.37
N LEU A 205 7.52 -2.94 6.08
CA LEU A 205 7.84 -3.91 7.13
C LEU A 205 8.55 -5.14 6.56
N ALA A 206 8.12 -5.62 5.39
CA ALA A 206 8.78 -6.72 4.68
C ALA A 206 10.19 -6.32 4.19
N ALA A 207 10.37 -5.10 3.69
CA ALA A 207 11.68 -4.57 3.31
C ALA A 207 12.66 -4.48 4.49
N ALA A 208 12.12 -4.25 5.70
CA ALA A 208 12.84 -4.29 6.97
C ALA A 208 13.06 -5.72 7.53
N GLN A 209 12.53 -6.76 6.87
CA GLN A 209 12.57 -8.15 7.33
C GLN A 209 11.91 -8.36 8.71
N LEU A 210 10.88 -7.56 9.00
CA LEU A 210 10.09 -7.71 10.22
C LEU A 210 8.90 -8.65 10.03
N ILE A 211 8.47 -8.82 8.77
CA ILE A 211 7.46 -9.76 8.32
C ILE A 211 7.92 -10.41 7.02
N ASP A 212 7.25 -11.50 6.64
CA ASP A 212 7.41 -12.10 5.32
C ASP A 212 6.91 -11.17 4.21
N ARG A 213 7.33 -11.46 2.98
CA ARG A 213 6.84 -10.73 1.81
C ARG A 213 5.34 -10.98 1.65
N LEU A 214 4.64 -10.01 1.05
CA LEU A 214 3.22 -10.14 0.75
C LEU A 214 2.97 -11.39 -0.11
N ASP A 215 2.01 -12.19 0.33
CA ASP A 215 1.53 -13.35 -0.41
C ASP A 215 0.80 -12.94 -1.71
N ASP A 216 0.41 -13.95 -2.50
CA ASP A 216 -0.29 -13.72 -3.76
C ASP A 216 -1.66 -13.05 -3.55
N GLU A 217 -2.36 -13.36 -2.45
CA GLU A 217 -3.67 -12.80 -2.14
C GLU A 217 -3.58 -11.28 -1.91
N LEU A 218 -2.71 -10.82 -1.02
CA LEU A 218 -2.51 -9.39 -0.76
C LEU A 218 -2.00 -8.65 -2.00
N ARG A 219 -1.19 -9.31 -2.83
CA ARG A 219 -0.76 -8.75 -4.12
C ARG A 219 -1.92 -8.61 -5.11
N GLN A 220 -2.86 -9.55 -5.15
CA GLN A 220 -4.09 -9.43 -5.94
C GLN A 220 -4.99 -8.31 -5.42
N VAL A 221 -5.13 -8.16 -4.10
CA VAL A 221 -5.88 -7.04 -3.50
C VAL A 221 -5.24 -5.69 -3.86
N LYS A 222 -3.90 -5.58 -3.82
CA LYS A 222 -3.19 -4.38 -4.27
C LYS A 222 -3.54 -4.02 -5.71
N ARG A 223 -3.52 -5.00 -6.61
CA ARG A 223 -3.87 -4.82 -8.04
C ARG A 223 -5.30 -4.34 -8.19
N LEU A 224 -6.26 -5.00 -7.52
CA LEU A 224 -7.67 -4.60 -7.52
C LEU A 224 -7.86 -3.15 -7.05
N LEU A 225 -7.22 -2.76 -5.94
CA LEU A 225 -7.27 -1.38 -5.44
C LEU A 225 -6.68 -0.38 -6.44
N LEU A 226 -5.56 -0.71 -7.08
CA LEU A 226 -4.95 0.13 -8.11
C LEU A 226 -5.84 0.25 -9.35
N ASP A 227 -6.49 -0.83 -9.77
CA ASP A 227 -7.39 -0.86 -10.92
C ASP A 227 -8.63 0.00 -10.67
N ILE A 228 -9.32 -0.21 -9.54
CA ILE A 228 -10.46 0.61 -9.13
C ILE A 228 -10.06 2.08 -9.00
N ARG A 229 -8.91 2.37 -8.39
CA ARG A 229 -8.41 3.75 -8.24
C ARG A 229 -8.06 4.38 -9.59
N THR A 230 -7.60 3.59 -10.56
CA THR A 230 -7.33 4.06 -11.92
C THR A 230 -8.62 4.48 -12.61
N GLU A 231 -9.62 3.60 -12.63
CA GLU A 231 -10.93 3.88 -13.25
C GLU A 231 -11.65 5.03 -12.54
N LEU A 232 -11.60 5.08 -11.20
CA LEU A 232 -12.17 6.18 -10.42
C LEU A 232 -11.59 7.52 -10.82
N ARG A 233 -10.27 7.61 -10.98
CA ARG A 233 -9.63 8.88 -11.34
C ARG A 233 -9.84 9.26 -12.80
N LEU A 234 -10.00 8.30 -13.70
CA LEU A 234 -10.45 8.56 -15.08
C LEU A 234 -11.85 9.18 -15.10
N GLU A 235 -12.77 8.60 -14.34
CA GLU A 235 -14.15 9.08 -14.24
C GLU A 235 -14.21 10.48 -13.61
N LEU A 236 -13.48 10.68 -12.51
CA LEU A 236 -13.53 11.94 -11.76
C LEU A 236 -12.69 13.06 -12.38
N ARG A 237 -11.72 12.72 -13.24
CA ARG A 237 -10.71 13.64 -13.81
C ARG A 237 -9.98 14.49 -12.78
N ARG A 238 -9.71 13.92 -11.60
CA ARG A 238 -9.06 14.60 -10.47
C ARG A 238 -8.37 13.62 -9.53
N ASN A 239 -7.46 14.15 -8.73
CA ASN A 239 -6.75 13.45 -7.66
C ASN A 239 -7.67 13.22 -6.44
N ARG A 240 -8.71 12.38 -6.58
CA ARG A 240 -9.62 11.97 -5.49
C ARG A 240 -9.77 10.46 -5.46
N ASP A 241 -9.66 9.88 -4.25
CA ASP A 241 -9.63 8.42 -4.04
C ASP A 241 -10.82 7.89 -3.23
N VAL A 242 -11.92 8.66 -3.14
CA VAL A 242 -13.16 8.27 -2.44
C VAL A 242 -14.17 7.75 -3.46
N LEU A 243 -14.58 6.49 -3.31
CA LEU A 243 -15.47 5.78 -4.23
C LEU A 243 -16.94 5.94 -3.79
N SER A 244 -17.75 6.73 -4.48
CA SER A 244 -19.20 6.78 -4.22
C SER A 244 -19.93 5.58 -4.82
N ALA A 245 -21.17 5.36 -4.40
CA ALA A 245 -22.02 4.31 -4.96
C ALA A 245 -22.24 4.47 -6.48
N GLU A 246 -22.42 5.70 -6.96
CA GLU A 246 -22.57 5.99 -8.39
C GLU A 246 -21.31 5.63 -9.18
N GLN A 247 -20.13 5.98 -8.65
CA GLN A 247 -18.87 5.60 -9.28
C GLN A 247 -18.65 4.09 -9.22
N ALA A 248 -19.02 3.43 -8.12
CA ALA A 248 -18.92 1.98 -8.00
C ALA A 248 -19.76 1.24 -9.04
N ASP A 249 -20.96 1.72 -9.36
CA ASP A 249 -21.79 1.14 -10.44
C ASP A 249 -21.10 1.25 -11.80
N LYS A 250 -20.60 2.45 -12.15
CA LYS A 250 -19.89 2.68 -13.42
C LYS A 250 -18.63 1.84 -13.52
N ILE A 251 -17.81 1.84 -12.47
CA ILE A 251 -16.54 1.10 -12.42
C ILE A 251 -16.79 -0.41 -12.46
N ALA A 252 -17.86 -0.91 -11.83
CA ALA A 252 -18.20 -2.33 -11.89
C ALA A 252 -18.55 -2.78 -13.31
N ALA A 253 -19.33 -2.01 -14.06
CA ALA A 253 -19.62 -2.29 -15.46
C ALA A 253 -18.34 -2.24 -16.30
N ASP A 254 -17.54 -1.20 -16.07
CA ASP A 254 -16.28 -0.92 -16.75
C ASP A 254 -15.21 -2.00 -16.56
N MET A 255 -15.17 -2.62 -15.37
CA MET A 255 -14.23 -3.69 -15.00
C MET A 255 -14.83 -5.11 -15.16
N GLY A 256 -16.08 -5.25 -15.62
CA GLY A 256 -16.71 -6.54 -15.88
C GLY A 256 -17.22 -7.29 -14.63
N PHE A 257 -17.51 -6.60 -13.53
CA PHE A 257 -18.02 -7.19 -12.28
C PHE A 257 -19.53 -7.47 -12.30
N GLY A 258 -20.25 -7.04 -13.34
CA GLY A 258 -21.71 -7.16 -13.45
C GLY A 258 -22.46 -6.05 -12.71
N ASP A 259 -22.24 -5.92 -11.40
CA ASP A 259 -22.84 -4.85 -10.58
C ASP A 259 -21.89 -4.33 -9.48
N ARG A 260 -22.27 -3.20 -8.85
CA ARG A 260 -21.48 -2.63 -7.75
C ARG A 260 -21.35 -3.57 -6.55
N PHE A 261 -22.32 -4.44 -6.28
CA PHE A 261 -22.29 -5.29 -5.10
C PHE A 261 -21.24 -6.39 -5.23
N ALA A 262 -21.08 -6.96 -6.42
CA ALA A 262 -20.00 -7.88 -6.74
C ALA A 262 -18.62 -7.22 -6.60
N LEU A 263 -18.47 -5.99 -7.13
CA LEU A 263 -17.25 -5.18 -6.97
C LEU A 263 -16.94 -4.91 -5.50
N LEU A 264 -17.92 -4.35 -4.76
CA LEU A 264 -17.76 -4.01 -3.36
C LEU A 264 -17.52 -5.25 -2.49
N LYS A 265 -18.12 -6.40 -2.82
CA LYS A 265 -17.85 -7.66 -2.12
C LYS A 265 -16.38 -8.05 -2.22
N GLN A 266 -15.79 -8.03 -3.41
CA GLN A 266 -14.37 -8.34 -3.59
C GLN A 266 -13.47 -7.30 -2.93
N LEU A 267 -13.77 -6.01 -3.13
CA LEU A 267 -13.04 -4.90 -2.53
C LEU A 267 -13.04 -4.97 -0.99
N TYR A 268 -14.20 -5.20 -0.37
CA TYR A 268 -14.33 -5.23 1.09
C TYR A 268 -13.68 -6.47 1.70
N SER A 269 -13.80 -7.63 1.06
CA SER A 269 -13.09 -8.83 1.49
C SER A 269 -11.57 -8.63 1.45
N GLY A 270 -11.04 -8.10 0.34
CA GLY A 270 -9.62 -7.80 0.21
C GLY A 270 -9.13 -6.75 1.22
N ALA A 271 -9.89 -5.68 1.42
CA ALA A 271 -9.56 -4.65 2.40
C ALA A 271 -9.53 -5.18 3.84
N ARG A 272 -10.42 -6.11 4.20
CA ARG A 272 -10.37 -6.79 5.52
C ARG A 272 -9.10 -7.63 5.65
N ALA A 273 -8.70 -8.36 4.60
CA ALA A 273 -7.47 -9.14 4.61
C ALA A 273 -6.24 -8.24 4.81
N VAL A 274 -6.16 -7.11 4.09
CA VAL A 274 -5.08 -6.12 4.25
C VAL A 274 -5.06 -5.53 5.66
N ARG A 275 -6.21 -5.10 6.19
CA ARG A 275 -6.32 -4.55 7.55
C ARG A 275 -5.83 -5.56 8.57
N TYR A 276 -6.35 -6.78 8.51
CA TYR A 276 -5.97 -7.86 9.41
C TYR A 276 -4.46 -8.17 9.33
N ALA A 277 -3.90 -8.28 8.12
CA ALA A 277 -2.48 -8.51 7.92
C ALA A 277 -1.63 -7.39 8.54
N LEU A 278 -2.00 -6.12 8.34
CA LEU A 278 -1.28 -4.99 8.93
C LEU A 278 -1.35 -4.98 10.45
N GLU A 279 -2.52 -5.25 11.03
CA GLU A 279 -2.64 -5.34 12.48
C GLU A 279 -1.80 -6.47 13.08
N VAL A 280 -1.79 -7.65 12.44
CA VAL A 280 -0.95 -8.77 12.84
C VAL A 280 0.53 -8.38 12.74
N ALA A 281 0.94 -7.75 11.63
CA ALA A 281 2.31 -7.31 11.42
C ALA A 281 2.77 -6.28 12.47
N LEU A 282 1.94 -5.29 12.79
CA LEU A 282 2.28 -4.29 13.80
C LEU A 282 2.39 -4.92 15.19
N ARG A 283 1.48 -5.84 15.55
CA ARG A 283 1.54 -6.57 16.82
C ARG A 283 2.78 -7.47 16.91
N SER A 284 3.02 -8.31 15.91
CA SER A 284 4.15 -9.25 15.89
C SER A 284 5.50 -8.52 15.90
N ALA A 285 5.59 -7.37 15.22
CA ALA A 285 6.80 -6.58 15.19
C ALA A 285 7.10 -5.89 16.55
N THR A 286 6.05 -5.51 17.31
CA THR A 286 6.19 -4.99 18.69
C THR A 286 6.40 -6.07 19.74
N GLY A 287 5.92 -7.29 19.50
CA GLY A 287 6.09 -8.44 20.38
C GLY A 287 7.53 -8.95 20.35
N GLY A 288 8.26 -8.78 21.45
CA GLY A 288 9.49 -9.54 21.66
C GLY A 288 9.20 -11.04 21.74
N THR A 289 10.21 -11.87 21.52
CA THR A 289 10.21 -13.34 21.71
C THR A 289 10.03 -13.73 23.19
N ARG A 290 8.98 -13.23 23.86
CA ARG A 290 8.58 -13.71 25.18
C ARG A 290 8.04 -15.12 24.99
N ARG A 291 8.52 -16.06 25.82
CA ARG A 291 7.97 -17.43 25.93
C ARG A 291 6.44 -17.37 25.94
N LEU A 292 5.84 -17.77 24.82
CA LEU A 292 4.40 -17.70 24.58
C LEU A 292 3.71 -18.76 25.44
N ARG A 293 3.23 -18.37 26.62
CA ARG A 293 2.40 -19.25 27.46
C ARG A 293 1.06 -19.48 26.76
N ARG A 294 0.60 -20.74 26.74
CA ARG A 294 -0.73 -21.11 26.28
C ARG A 294 -1.70 -21.05 27.47
N ARG A 295 -2.73 -20.24 27.39
CA ARG A 295 -3.82 -20.17 28.38
C ARG A 295 -5.12 -20.65 27.73
N PRO A 296 -5.82 -21.66 28.26
CA PRO A 296 -7.14 -22.04 27.75
C PRO A 296 -8.11 -20.86 27.75
N LEU A 297 -8.88 -20.69 26.68
CA LEU A 297 -9.96 -19.71 26.58
C LEU A 297 -11.33 -20.39 26.52
N ALA A 298 -11.43 -21.45 25.73
CA ALA A 298 -12.63 -22.27 25.59
C ALA A 298 -12.23 -23.68 25.11
N GLU A 299 -13.19 -24.59 24.95
CA GLU A 299 -12.92 -25.92 24.42
C GLU A 299 -12.31 -25.84 23.01
N GLY A 300 -11.15 -26.46 22.81
CA GLY A 300 -10.43 -26.39 21.54
C GLY A 300 -9.76 -25.04 21.24
N VAL A 301 -9.83 -24.05 22.15
CA VAL A 301 -9.34 -22.67 21.92
C VAL A 301 -8.41 -22.22 23.05
N VAL A 302 -7.23 -21.71 22.69
CA VAL A 302 -6.22 -21.21 23.62
C VAL A 302 -5.76 -19.82 23.22
N LEU A 303 -5.38 -19.00 24.19
CA LEU A 303 -4.55 -17.82 23.99
C LEU A 303 -3.09 -18.28 23.93
N HIS A 304 -2.42 -18.09 22.81
CA HIS A 304 -1.00 -18.37 22.64
C HIS A 304 -0.23 -17.05 22.45
N GLY A 305 0.42 -16.58 23.52
CA GLY A 305 1.01 -15.25 23.50
C GLY A 305 -0.09 -14.18 23.50
N ASP A 306 -0.21 -13.47 22.38
CA ASP A 306 -1.21 -12.41 22.20
C ASP A 306 -2.27 -12.74 21.15
N GLU A 307 -2.35 -14.00 20.72
CA GLU A 307 -3.26 -14.46 19.68
C GLU A 307 -4.14 -15.62 20.15
N VAL A 308 -5.39 -15.65 19.71
CA VAL A 308 -6.30 -16.79 19.87
C VAL A 308 -5.94 -17.85 18.84
N ALA A 309 -5.68 -19.07 19.31
CA ALA A 309 -5.25 -20.18 18.49
C ALA A 309 -5.97 -21.49 18.85
N LEU A 310 -5.91 -22.47 17.97
CA LEU A 310 -6.40 -23.81 18.27
C LEU A 310 -5.58 -24.48 19.38
N ALA A 311 -6.28 -25.17 20.28
CA ALA A 311 -5.68 -26.07 21.25
C ALA A 311 -5.02 -27.26 20.54
N ARG A 312 -4.04 -27.89 21.19
CA ARG A 312 -3.48 -29.15 20.68
C ARG A 312 -4.58 -30.21 20.65
N GLY A 313 -4.81 -30.82 19.50
CA GLY A 313 -5.85 -31.85 19.30
C GLY A 313 -7.22 -31.32 18.87
N ALA A 314 -7.40 -30.00 18.77
CA ALA A 314 -8.63 -29.45 18.18
C ALA A 314 -8.75 -29.87 16.71
N ASN A 315 -9.93 -30.34 16.30
CA ASN A 315 -10.19 -30.80 14.94
C ASN A 315 -11.41 -30.06 14.37
N PRO A 316 -11.20 -29.01 13.55
CA PRO A 316 -12.29 -28.24 12.96
C PRO A 316 -13.28 -29.08 12.15
N ALA A 317 -12.83 -30.15 11.49
CA ALA A 317 -13.70 -31.00 10.67
C ALA A 317 -14.74 -31.77 11.49
N LYS A 318 -14.52 -31.94 12.80
CA LYS A 318 -15.41 -32.67 13.71
C LYS A 318 -16.22 -31.78 14.66
N ASP A 319 -15.90 -30.50 14.73
CA ASP A 319 -16.58 -29.53 15.59
C ASP A 319 -17.06 -28.33 14.75
N PRO A 320 -18.32 -28.36 14.26
CA PRO A 320 -18.89 -27.28 13.48
C PRO A 320 -18.97 -25.94 14.23
N ALA A 321 -18.98 -25.95 15.56
CA ALA A 321 -19.08 -24.73 16.37
C ALA A 321 -17.71 -24.06 16.62
N LEU A 322 -16.60 -24.77 16.38
CA LEU A 322 -15.26 -24.32 16.71
C LEU A 322 -14.89 -22.99 16.05
N LEU A 323 -15.31 -22.74 14.81
CA LEU A 323 -15.07 -21.47 14.12
C LEU A 323 -15.69 -20.30 14.88
N LEU A 324 -16.95 -20.42 15.25
CA LEU A 324 -17.68 -19.38 16.00
C LEU A 324 -17.12 -19.23 17.41
N ARG A 325 -16.70 -20.33 18.05
CA ARG A 325 -16.04 -20.29 19.37
C ARG A 325 -14.71 -19.55 19.33
N VAL A 326 -13.89 -19.79 18.30
CA VAL A 326 -12.64 -19.05 18.08
C VAL A 326 -12.93 -17.56 17.87
N ALA A 327 -13.93 -17.24 17.04
CA ALA A 327 -14.35 -15.86 16.81
C ALA A 327 -14.85 -15.19 18.10
N ALA A 328 -15.70 -15.86 18.88
CA ALA A 328 -16.22 -15.36 20.14
C ALA A 328 -15.09 -15.13 21.15
N ALA A 329 -14.16 -16.08 21.29
CA ALA A 329 -13.00 -15.93 22.18
C ALA A 329 -12.10 -14.75 21.77
N ALA A 330 -11.88 -14.54 20.48
CA ALA A 330 -11.13 -13.40 19.95
C ALA A 330 -11.83 -12.07 20.28
N ALA A 331 -13.13 -11.98 20.02
CA ALA A 331 -13.93 -10.80 20.29
C ALA A 331 -13.94 -10.43 21.78
N HIS A 332 -14.21 -11.38 22.68
CA HIS A 332 -14.24 -11.11 24.13
C HIS A 332 -12.90 -10.73 24.72
N THR A 333 -11.80 -11.27 24.19
CA THR A 333 -10.46 -10.99 24.70
C THR A 333 -9.84 -9.74 24.07
N GLY A 334 -10.42 -9.23 22.99
CA GLY A 334 -9.82 -8.19 22.14
C GLY A 334 -8.50 -8.63 21.50
N ARG A 335 -8.28 -9.95 21.37
CA ARG A 335 -7.04 -10.53 20.83
C ARG A 335 -7.30 -11.08 19.43
N PRO A 336 -6.40 -10.86 18.47
CA PRO A 336 -6.55 -11.40 17.12
C PRO A 336 -6.52 -12.93 17.13
N VAL A 337 -7.15 -13.53 16.13
CA VAL A 337 -6.95 -14.95 15.83
C VAL A 337 -5.60 -15.15 15.15
N ALA A 338 -4.84 -16.18 15.50
CA ALA A 338 -3.58 -16.52 14.86
C ALA A 338 -3.80 -16.93 13.39
N HIS A 339 -2.94 -16.47 12.49
CA HIS A 339 -3.09 -16.73 11.04
C HIS A 339 -3.21 -18.23 10.71
N GLY A 340 -2.36 -19.08 11.31
CA GLY A 340 -2.44 -20.53 11.10
C GLY A 340 -3.77 -21.15 11.56
N THR A 341 -4.41 -20.56 12.57
CA THR A 341 -5.75 -20.98 13.02
C THR A 341 -6.81 -20.59 12.01
N LEU A 342 -6.79 -19.36 11.48
CA LEU A 342 -7.72 -18.93 10.44
C LEU A 342 -7.62 -19.80 9.20
N ARG A 343 -6.40 -20.09 8.72
CA ARG A 343 -6.20 -20.97 7.55
C ARG A 343 -6.76 -22.38 7.80
N THR A 344 -6.43 -22.97 8.95
CA THR A 344 -6.94 -24.31 9.30
C THR A 344 -8.46 -24.33 9.39
N LEU A 345 -9.08 -23.30 9.97
CA LEU A 345 -10.53 -23.18 10.02
C LEU A 345 -11.15 -22.99 8.63
N ALA A 346 -10.56 -22.14 7.78
CA ALA A 346 -11.05 -21.92 6.41
C ALA A 346 -11.00 -23.19 5.57
N ASP A 347 -9.94 -23.99 5.72
CA ASP A 347 -9.74 -25.21 4.92
C ASP A 347 -10.55 -26.41 5.43
N SER A 348 -10.83 -26.47 6.74
CA SER A 348 -11.31 -27.70 7.40
C SER A 348 -12.62 -27.55 8.18
N ALA A 349 -13.10 -26.34 8.46
CA ALA A 349 -14.36 -26.18 9.18
C ALA A 349 -15.54 -26.56 8.26
N PRO A 350 -16.45 -27.43 8.71
CA PRO A 350 -17.59 -27.84 7.90
C PRO A 350 -18.60 -26.71 7.78
N GLU A 351 -19.30 -26.65 6.66
CA GLU A 351 -20.44 -25.75 6.50
C GLU A 351 -21.54 -26.10 7.51
N LEU A 352 -22.13 -25.09 8.14
CA LEU A 352 -23.16 -25.27 9.16
C LEU A 352 -24.46 -25.75 8.50
N ARG A 353 -24.76 -27.06 8.66
CA ARG A 353 -26.01 -27.66 8.19
C ARG A 353 -27.21 -26.97 8.82
N GLN A 354 -28.27 -26.75 8.04
CA GLN A 354 -29.53 -26.24 8.58
C GLN A 354 -30.42 -27.40 9.08
N PRO A 355 -31.09 -27.24 10.25
CA PRO A 355 -30.94 -26.13 11.19
C PRO A 355 -29.57 -26.18 11.89
N TRP A 356 -28.98 -25.00 12.16
CA TRP A 356 -27.65 -24.92 12.78
C TRP A 356 -27.59 -25.67 14.10
N PRO A 357 -26.49 -26.39 14.41
CA PRO A 357 -26.30 -27.05 15.71
C PRO A 357 -26.49 -26.09 16.88
N ALA A 358 -27.01 -26.60 18.01
CA ALA A 358 -27.29 -25.78 19.19
C ALA A 358 -26.03 -25.04 19.68
N ASP A 359 -24.89 -25.73 19.73
CA ASP A 359 -23.62 -25.16 20.17
C ASP A 359 -23.17 -24.04 19.23
N ALA A 360 -23.29 -24.22 17.92
CA ALA A 360 -22.95 -23.17 16.94
C ALA A 360 -23.82 -21.92 17.14
N ARG A 361 -25.12 -22.09 17.43
CA ARG A 361 -26.00 -20.95 17.72
C ARG A 361 -25.60 -20.26 19.04
N SER A 362 -25.24 -21.02 20.07
CA SER A 362 -24.77 -20.47 21.35
C SER A 362 -23.48 -19.65 21.16
N GLU A 363 -22.52 -20.16 20.39
CA GLU A 363 -21.28 -19.45 20.09
C GLU A 363 -21.51 -18.18 19.24
N LEU A 364 -22.48 -18.22 18.32
CA LEU A 364 -22.90 -17.02 17.58
C LEU A 364 -23.48 -15.96 18.54
N ILE A 365 -24.34 -16.35 19.47
CA ILE A 365 -24.89 -15.43 20.48
C ILE A 365 -23.78 -14.85 21.35
N ALA A 366 -22.82 -15.67 21.77
CA ALA A 366 -21.65 -15.22 22.52
C ALA A 366 -20.85 -14.19 21.71
N LEU A 367 -20.55 -14.48 20.44
CA LEU A 367 -19.85 -13.55 19.54
C LEU A 367 -20.59 -12.22 19.41
N LEU A 368 -21.90 -12.25 19.18
CA LEU A 368 -22.73 -11.04 19.08
C LEU A 368 -22.80 -10.26 20.41
N GLY A 369 -22.67 -10.95 21.54
CA GLY A 369 -22.63 -10.36 22.89
C GLY A 369 -21.30 -9.71 23.27
N ALA A 370 -20.25 -9.82 22.46
CA ALA A 370 -18.91 -9.32 22.79
C ALA A 370 -18.75 -7.79 22.70
N GLY A 371 -19.79 -7.06 22.23
CA GLY A 371 -19.78 -5.60 22.15
C GLY A 371 -18.74 -5.06 21.16
N GLU A 372 -17.89 -4.13 21.59
CA GLU A 372 -16.87 -3.50 20.73
C GLU A 372 -15.88 -4.50 20.15
N GLY A 373 -15.63 -5.64 20.81
CA GLY A 373 -14.70 -6.66 20.32
C GLY A 373 -15.14 -7.35 19.02
N LEU A 374 -16.37 -7.13 18.57
CA LEU A 374 -16.91 -7.67 17.32
C LEU A 374 -16.48 -6.88 16.06
N ILE A 375 -16.07 -5.61 16.21
CA ILE A 375 -15.86 -4.61 15.14
C ILE A 375 -14.36 -4.49 14.80
#